data_AF-A0A5C8M7A1-F1
#
_entry.id   AF-A0A5C8M7A1-F1
#
_cell.length_a   1.000
_cell.length_b   1.000
_cell.length_c   1.000
_cell.angle_alpha   90.00
_cell.angle_beta   90.00
_cell.angle_gamma   90.00
#
_symmetry.space_group_name_H-M   'P 1'
#
loop_
_entity.id
_entity.type
_entity.pdbx_description
1 polymer ?
#
loop_
_entity_poly.entity_id
_entity_poly.type
_entity_poly.pdbx_seq_one_letter_code
_entity_poly.pdbx_strand_id
1 'polypeptide(L)' 'MSDPKHPELHVYEEPRNDFMDVGIGFGVFFGVLFIIAAIATVIQVMK' A
#
# COMPACT_ATOMS: atom_id res chain seq x y z
N MET A 1 -0.18 -34.65 1.18
CA MET A 1 0.96 -33.82 1.63
C MET A 1 0.93 -33.78 3.13
N SER A 2 1.98 -34.28 3.78
CA SER A 2 2.06 -34.41 5.26
C SER A 2 3.33 -33.80 5.84
N ASP A 3 4.28 -33.36 5.00
CA ASP A 3 5.48 -32.65 5.44
C ASP A 3 5.15 -31.14 5.62
N PRO A 4 5.30 -30.57 6.83
CA PRO A 4 5.08 -29.14 7.08
C PRO A 4 6.01 -28.21 6.29
N LYS A 5 7.11 -28.72 5.73
CA LYS A 5 8.06 -27.96 4.90
C LYS A 5 7.64 -27.89 3.43
N HIS A 6 6.50 -28.47 3.06
CA HIS A 6 5.98 -28.30 1.71
C HIS A 6 5.78 -26.80 1.41
N PRO A 7 6.33 -26.29 0.29
CA PRO A 7 6.34 -24.86 -0.01
C PRO A 7 4.92 -24.30 -0.17
N GLU A 8 3.99 -25.11 -0.66
CA GLU A 8 2.58 -24.72 -0.83
C GLU A 8 1.78 -24.60 0.48
N LEU A 9 2.35 -25.00 1.62
CA LEU A 9 1.67 -24.88 2.92
C LEU A 9 1.90 -23.53 3.59
N HIS A 10 2.92 -22.76 3.18
CA HIS A 10 3.24 -21.42 3.69
C HIS A 10 3.25 -21.30 5.24
N VAL A 11 3.50 -22.41 5.95
CA VAL A 11 3.35 -22.51 7.42
C VAL A 11 4.33 -21.61 8.18
N TYR A 12 5.44 -21.26 7.54
CA TYR A 12 6.51 -20.42 8.10
C TYR A 12 6.57 -19.03 7.47
N GLU A 13 5.63 -18.68 6.60
CA GLU A 13 5.54 -17.33 6.03
C GLU A 13 4.85 -16.38 6.99
N GLU A 14 5.21 -15.10 6.91
CA GLU A 14 4.53 -14.06 7.68
C GLU A 14 3.06 -13.95 7.22
N PRO A 15 2.08 -13.86 8.14
CA PRO A 15 0.71 -13.59 7.77
C PRO A 15 0.63 -12.28 6.97
N ARG A 16 0.24 -12.38 5.70
CA ARG A 16 0.15 -11.23 4.80
C ARG A 16 -1.30 -10.98 4.40
N ASN A 17 -1.68 -9.70 4.27
CA ASN A 17 -2.98 -9.30 3.75
C ASN A 17 -2.77 -8.45 2.50
N ASP A 18 -2.68 -9.13 1.36
CA ASP A 18 -2.38 -8.52 0.06
C ASP A 18 -3.28 -7.32 -0.26
N PHE A 19 -4.57 -7.39 0.10
CA PHE A 19 -5.50 -6.30 -0.15
C PHE A 19 -5.22 -5.08 0.73
N MET A 20 -4.96 -5.29 2.02
CA MET A 20 -4.62 -4.22 2.94
C MET A 20 -3.27 -3.58 2.60
N ASP A 21 -2.27 -4.40 2.26
CA ASP A 21 -0.93 -3.92 1.94
C ASP A 21 -0.94 -3.04 0.68
N VAL A 22 -1.65 -3.48 -0.37
CA VAL A 22 -1.85 -2.69 -1.59
C VAL A 22 -2.67 -1.43 -1.31
N GLY A 23 -3.76 -1.56 -0.56
CA GLY A 23 -4.64 -0.43 -0.23
C GLY A 23 -3.92 0.66 0.55
N ILE A 24 -3.14 0.28 1.57
CA ILE A 24 -2.34 1.21 2.38
C ILE A 24 -1.23 1.83 1.52
N GLY A 25 -0.47 1.03 0.78
CA GLY A 25 0.63 1.51 -0.06
C GLY A 25 0.16 2.53 -1.11
N PHE A 26 -0.92 2.20 -1.84
CA PHE A 26 -1.53 3.11 -2.80
C PHE A 26 -2.10 4.36 -2.12
N GLY A 27 -2.85 4.19 -1.04
CA GLY A 27 -3.52 5.29 -0.34
C GLY A 27 -2.55 6.33 0.21
N VAL A 28 -1.44 5.88 0.82
CA VAL A 28 -0.39 6.78 1.33
C VAL A 28 0.24 7.58 0.18
N PHE A 29 0.65 6.90 -0.90
CA PHE A 29 1.29 7.58 -2.03
C PHE A 29 0.34 8.56 -2.74
N PHE A 30 -0.90 8.12 -2.99
CA PHE A 30 -1.94 8.99 -3.54
C PHE A 30 -2.18 10.22 -2.64
N GLY A 31 -2.27 10.03 -1.32
CA GLY A 31 -2.46 11.12 -0.36
C GLY A 31 -1.34 12.16 -0.43
N VAL A 32 -0.08 11.73 -0.54
CA VAL A 32 1.07 12.63 -0.72
C VAL A 32 0.93 13.45 -2.01
N LEU A 33 0.63 12.79 -3.13
CA LEU A 33 0.44 13.48 -4.42
C LEU A 33 -0.75 14.44 -4.37
N PHE A 34 -1.84 14.06 -3.72
CA PHE A 34 -3.02 14.88 -3.57
C PHE A 34 -2.72 16.16 -2.76
N ILE A 35 -1.95 16.04 -1.67
CA ILE A 35 -1.51 17.21 -0.88
C ILE A 35 -0.68 18.16 -1.74
N ILE A 36 0.27 17.64 -2.51
CA ILE A 36 1.10 18.44 -3.42
C ILE A 36 0.21 19.17 -4.43
N ALA A 37 -0.73 18.45 -5.05
CA ALA A 37 -1.67 19.03 -6.01
C ALA A 37 -2.56 20.10 -5.39
N ALA A 38 -3.04 19.89 -4.16
CA ALA A 38 -3.86 20.86 -3.43
C ALA A 38 -3.06 22.13 -3.13
N ILE A 39 -1.82 22.00 -2.63
CA ILE A 39 -0.94 23.14 -2.35
C ILE A 39 -0.64 23.91 -3.65
N ALA A 40 -0.28 23.21 -4.73
CA ALA A 40 -0.02 23.84 -6.02
C ALA A 40 -1.24 24.60 -6.55
N THR A 41 -2.44 24.03 -6.37
CA THR A 41 -3.71 24.66 -6.75
C THR A 41 -3.96 25.93 -5.94
N VAL A 42 -3.76 25.90 -4.62
CA VAL A 42 -3.90 27.08 -3.75
C VAL A 42 -2.93 28.18 -4.19
N ILE A 43 -1.67 27.84 -4.45
CA ILE A 43 -0.68 28.81 -4.96
C ILE A 43 -1.13 29.39 -6.30
N GLN A 44 -1.65 28.57 -7.22
CA GLN A 44 -2.08 29.01 -8.54
C GLN A 44 -3.29 29.96 -8.49
N VAL A 45 -4.21 29.77 -7.53
CA VAL A 45 -5.41 30.61 -7.40
C VAL A 45 -5.13 31.90 -6.63
N MET A 46 -4.11 31.93 -5.76
CA MET A 46 -3.71 33.11 -4.99
C MET A 46 -2.64 33.98 -5.66
N LYS A 47 -2.07 33.53 -6.78
CA LYS A 47 -1.17 34.30 -7.65
C LYS A 47 -1.97 35.04 -8.71
#